data_AF-A0A4R1WFD8-F1
#
_entry.id   AF-A0A4R1WFD8-F1
#
_cell.length_a   1.000
_cell.length_b   1.000
_cell.length_c   1.000
_cell.angle_alpha   90.00
_cell.angle_beta   90.00
_cell.angle_gamma   90.00
#
_symmetry.space_group_name_H-M   'P 1'
#
loop_
_entity.id
_entity.type
_entity.pdbx_description
1 polymer ?
#
loop_
_entity_poly.entity_id
_entity_poly.type
_entity_poly.pdbx_seq_one_letter_code
_entity_poly.pdbx_strand_id
1 'polypeptide(L)'
;MGPSRLGLAEMLLIYLAAVTADVDACAKAVHSNLPGAEAACDSSGVKIDLFDSKSMSDACLSALKSGAEAGKYGPNLPIAARNGLIREFDKKLEACRTPSQGPKTPVRETTKLWD
;
A
#
# COMPACT_ATOMS: atom_id res chain seq x y z
N MET A 1 51.11 27.33 -0.63
CA MET A 1 49.87 27.29 -1.43
C MET A 1 49.04 26.13 -0.91
N GLY A 2 47.86 26.43 -0.37
CA GLY A 2 47.18 25.59 0.61
C GLY A 2 46.30 24.48 0.04
N PRO A 3 45.98 23.46 0.86
CA PRO A 3 44.92 22.50 0.57
C PRO A 3 43.56 23.12 0.89
N SER A 4 42.69 23.25 -0.12
CA SER A 4 41.31 23.69 0.07
C SER A 4 40.37 22.51 0.28
N ARG A 5 39.94 22.36 1.54
CA ARG A 5 38.54 22.28 2.00
C ARG A 5 37.63 21.15 1.46
N LEU A 6 37.37 20.20 2.38
CA LEU A 6 36.05 19.89 2.95
C LEU A 6 34.81 19.84 2.03
N GLY A 7 34.24 18.65 1.96
CA GLY A 7 32.82 18.33 1.71
C GLY A 7 32.74 16.83 1.44
N LEU A 8 32.48 15.91 2.38
CA LEU A 8 31.53 15.94 3.50
C LEU A 8 30.18 16.53 3.09
N ALA A 9 29.63 16.05 1.98
CA ALA A 9 28.19 16.06 1.78
C ALA A 9 27.82 14.99 0.75
N GLU A 10 27.21 13.93 1.27
CA GLU A 10 26.06 13.30 0.63
C GLU A 10 26.38 12.52 -0.65
N MET A 11 26.73 11.24 -0.54
CA MET A 11 25.72 10.17 -0.65
C MET A 11 24.69 10.41 -1.78
N LEU A 12 25.14 10.76 -2.99
CA LEU A 12 24.34 10.53 -4.19
C LEU A 12 24.44 9.04 -4.57
N LEU A 13 24.08 8.18 -3.62
CA LEU A 13 23.63 6.83 -3.90
C LEU A 13 22.31 7.00 -4.65
N ILE A 14 22.43 7.08 -5.98
CA ILE A 14 21.34 6.85 -6.92
C ILE A 14 20.95 5.39 -6.72
N TYR A 15 20.23 5.11 -5.64
CA TYR A 15 19.41 3.92 -5.54
C TYR A 15 18.28 4.14 -6.53
N LEU A 16 18.48 3.63 -7.74
CA LEU A 16 17.40 3.15 -8.58
C LEU A 16 16.74 2.00 -7.79
N ALA A 17 15.92 2.37 -6.81
CA ALA A 17 14.93 1.48 -6.27
C ALA A 17 14.04 1.11 -7.47
N ALA A 18 14.08 -0.16 -7.86
CA ALA A 18 13.04 -0.74 -8.66
C ALA A 18 11.71 -0.26 -8.06
N VAL A 19 10.83 0.35 -8.87
CA VAL A 19 9.50 0.78 -8.46
C VAL A 19 8.69 -0.48 -8.16
N THR A 20 8.97 -1.11 -7.03
CA THR A 20 7.99 -1.90 -6.31
C THR A 20 7.10 -0.85 -5.67
N ALA A 21 5.83 -0.77 -6.06
CA ALA A 21 4.89 0.11 -5.38
C ALA A 21 4.92 -0.24 -3.88
N ASP A 22 5.58 0.60 -3.10
CA ASP A 22 5.86 0.33 -1.70
C ASP A 22 4.62 0.74 -0.91
N VAL A 23 3.91 -0.28 -0.43
CA VAL A 23 2.65 -0.13 0.30
C VAL A 23 2.84 0.72 1.56
N ASP A 24 4.02 0.66 2.20
CA ASP A 24 4.34 1.47 3.39
C ASP A 24 4.63 2.93 3.04
N ALA A 25 5.32 3.19 1.92
CA ALA A 25 5.53 4.54 1.40
C ALA A 25 4.20 5.20 1.00
N CYS A 26 3.32 4.44 0.33
CA CYS A 26 1.96 4.88 0.01
C CYS A 26 1.16 5.18 1.29
N ALA A 27 1.18 4.29 2.28
CA ALA A 27 0.49 4.52 3.55
C ALA A 27 0.98 5.78 4.26
N LYS A 28 2.30 5.98 4.32
CA LYS A 28 2.88 7.20 4.87
C LYS A 28 2.39 8.44 4.11
N ALA A 29 2.36 8.40 2.78
CA ALA A 29 1.89 9.53 1.97
C ALA A 29 0.41 9.83 2.22
N VAL A 30 -0.47 8.83 2.26
CA VAL A 30 -1.91 9.03 2.55
C VAL A 30 -2.11 9.75 3.90
N HIS A 31 -1.34 9.38 4.93
CA HIS A 31 -1.52 9.95 6.27
C HIS A 31 -0.77 11.26 6.52
N SER A 32 0.33 11.53 5.82
CA SER A 32 1.19 12.69 6.07
C SER A 32 1.20 13.75 4.97
N ASN A 33 0.91 13.36 3.73
CA ASN A 33 0.96 14.23 2.55
C ASN A 33 -0.03 13.75 1.49
N LEU A 34 -1.33 13.95 1.77
CA LEU A 34 -2.42 13.49 0.91
C LEU A 34 -2.25 13.94 -0.57
N PRO A 35 -1.88 15.19 -0.91
CA PRO A 35 -1.65 15.58 -2.30
C PRO A 35 -0.52 14.80 -3.00
N GLY A 36 0.48 14.33 -2.25
CA GLY A 36 1.55 13.49 -2.77
C GLY A 36 1.23 11.99 -2.82
N ALA A 37 0.08 11.58 -2.26
CA ALA A 37 -0.29 10.17 -2.18
C ALA A 37 -0.61 9.55 -3.55
N GLU A 38 -1.10 10.33 -4.52
CA GLU A 38 -1.36 9.81 -5.88
C GLU A 38 -0.11 9.20 -6.51
N ALA A 39 1.01 9.93 -6.48
CA ALA A 39 2.28 9.46 -7.04
C ALA A 39 2.91 8.35 -6.18
N ALA A 40 2.82 8.45 -4.85
CA ALA A 40 3.39 7.46 -3.94
C ALA A 40 2.66 6.10 -3.99
N CYS A 41 1.37 6.11 -4.34
CA CYS A 41 0.52 4.93 -4.42
C CYS A 41 0.32 4.43 -5.86
N ASP A 42 1.05 4.96 -6.84
CA ASP A 42 0.92 4.54 -8.23
C ASP A 42 1.25 3.04 -8.37
N SER A 43 0.32 2.30 -8.97
CA SER A 43 0.40 0.86 -9.18
C SER A 43 0.48 0.48 -10.66
N SER A 44 0.58 1.47 -11.56
CA SER A 44 0.55 1.29 -13.02
C SER A 44 1.69 0.38 -13.55
N GLY A 45 2.78 0.26 -12.81
CA GLY A 45 3.91 -0.63 -13.12
C GLY A 45 3.83 -2.02 -12.48
N VAL A 46 2.86 -2.28 -11.59
CA VAL A 46 2.83 -3.52 -10.82
C VAL A 46 2.07 -4.61 -11.55
N LYS A 47 2.76 -5.72 -11.80
CA LYS A 47 2.16 -6.95 -12.33
C LYS A 47 1.68 -7.80 -11.18
N ILE A 48 0.41 -8.16 -11.20
CA ILE A 48 -0.15 -9.20 -10.33
C ILE A 48 0.09 -10.52 -11.04
N ASP A 49 0.80 -11.44 -10.41
CA ASP A 49 0.94 -12.80 -10.90
C ASP A 49 0.20 -13.74 -9.94
N LEU A 50 -0.97 -14.19 -10.36
CA LEU A 50 -1.86 -15.02 -9.54
C LEU A 50 -1.24 -16.37 -9.15
N PHE A 51 -0.10 -16.75 -9.75
CA PHE A 51 0.59 -18.02 -9.49
C PHE A 51 1.94 -17.84 -8.80
N ASP A 52 2.47 -16.61 -8.71
CA ASP A 52 3.73 -16.33 -8.03
C ASP A 52 3.48 -15.76 -6.63
N SER A 53 3.95 -16.48 -5.61
CA SER A 53 3.90 -16.08 -4.21
C SER A 53 4.77 -14.86 -3.89
N LYS A 54 5.64 -14.43 -4.82
CA LYS A 54 6.42 -13.20 -4.73
C LYS A 54 5.74 -11.99 -5.39
N SER A 55 4.64 -12.19 -6.10
CA SER A 55 3.91 -11.08 -6.72
C SER A 55 3.02 -10.37 -5.70
N MET A 56 2.70 -9.11 -6.00
CA MET A 56 1.87 -8.30 -5.12
C MET A 56 0.44 -8.86 -5.11
N SER A 57 -0.10 -9.13 -3.92
CA SER A 57 -1.46 -9.65 -3.79
C SER A 57 -2.50 -8.66 -4.31
N ASP A 58 -3.64 -9.17 -4.79
CA ASP A 58 -4.79 -8.35 -5.20
C ASP A 58 -5.23 -7.37 -4.09
N ALA A 59 -5.13 -7.79 -2.82
CA ALA A 59 -5.46 -6.96 -1.68
C ALA A 59 -4.51 -5.75 -1.56
N CYS A 60 -3.21 -5.94 -1.78
CA CYS A 60 -2.23 -4.85 -1.78
C CYS A 60 -2.39 -3.92 -2.97
N LEU A 61 -2.72 -4.45 -4.15
CA LEU A 61 -3.02 -3.62 -5.32
C LEU A 61 -4.29 -2.79 -5.12
N SER A 62 -5.32 -3.37 -4.49
CA SER A 62 -6.53 -2.65 -4.10
C SER A 62 -6.24 -1.53 -3.09
N ALA A 63 -5.37 -1.79 -2.11
CA ALA A 63 -4.92 -0.77 -1.15
C ALA A 63 -4.21 0.40 -1.85
N LEU A 64 -3.25 0.12 -2.73
CA LEU A 64 -2.52 1.14 -3.49
C LEU A 64 -3.45 1.99 -4.36
N LYS A 65 -4.36 1.36 -5.11
CA LYS A 65 -5.36 2.10 -5.91
C LYS A 65 -6.21 3.03 -5.05
N SER A 66 -6.68 2.54 -3.90
CA SER A 66 -7.46 3.35 -2.97
C SER A 66 -6.66 4.51 -2.39
N GLY A 67 -5.37 4.32 -2.12
CA GLY A 67 -4.46 5.37 -1.67
C GLY A 67 -4.22 6.42 -2.75
N ALA A 68 -4.10 6.00 -4.01
CA ALA A 68 -3.97 6.91 -5.15
C ALA A 68 -5.25 7.74 -5.35
N GLU A 69 -6.44 7.13 -5.22
CA GLU A 69 -7.72 7.84 -5.23
C GLU A 69 -7.85 8.83 -4.07
N ALA A 70 -7.43 8.43 -2.86
CA ALA A 70 -7.38 9.33 -1.71
C ALA A 70 -6.46 10.53 -1.97
N GLY A 71 -5.34 10.34 -2.66
CA GLY A 71 -4.45 11.44 -3.03
C GLY A 71 -4.99 12.34 -4.13
N LYS A 72 -5.64 11.75 -5.14
CA LYS A 72 -6.21 12.47 -6.28
C LYS A 72 -7.42 13.33 -5.89
N TYR A 73 -8.34 12.76 -5.09
CA TYR A 73 -9.60 13.41 -4.77
C TYR A 73 -9.63 14.01 -3.37
N GLY A 74 -8.98 13.37 -2.39
CA GLY A 74 -9.04 13.74 -0.98
C GLY A 74 -8.64 15.18 -0.65
N PRO A 75 -7.62 15.81 -1.26
CA PRO A 75 -7.25 17.19 -0.97
C PRO A 75 -8.36 18.20 -1.26
N ASN A 76 -9.22 17.90 -2.24
CA ASN A 76 -10.30 18.78 -2.69
C ASN A 76 -11.64 18.47 -2.02
N LEU A 77 -11.70 17.45 -1.17
CA LEU A 77 -12.94 17.00 -0.53
C LEU A 77 -13.13 17.61 0.87
N PRO A 78 -14.39 17.77 1.32
CA PRO A 78 -14.70 18.09 2.70
C PRO A 78 -14.07 17.07 3.67
N ILE A 79 -13.72 17.52 4.87
CA ILE A 79 -13.00 16.72 5.89
C ILE A 79 -13.66 15.34 6.10
N ALA A 80 -14.99 15.27 6.21
CA ALA A 80 -15.71 14.01 6.42
C ALA A 80 -15.51 13.01 5.26
N ALA A 81 -15.58 13.47 4.02
CA ALA A 81 -15.41 12.63 2.83
C ALA A 81 -13.94 12.16 2.68
N ARG A 82 -12.99 13.07 2.90
CA ARG A 82 -11.55 12.75 2.94
C ARG A 82 -11.23 11.69 3.99
N ASN A 83 -11.74 11.84 5.21
CA ASN A 83 -11.56 10.85 6.27
C ASN A 83 -12.19 9.50 5.90
N GLY A 84 -13.30 9.52 5.14
CA GLY A 84 -13.89 8.31 4.56
C GLY A 84 -12.93 7.58 3.62
N LEU A 85 -12.28 8.31 2.70
CA LEU A 85 -11.29 7.74 1.77
C LEU A 85 -10.06 7.18 2.50
N ILE A 86 -9.54 7.90 3.49
CA ILE A 86 -8.42 7.43 4.32
C ILE A 86 -8.81 6.15 5.07
N ARG A 87 -10.02 6.10 5.65
CA ARG A 87 -10.50 4.90 6.35
C ARG A 87 -10.69 3.71 5.42
N GLU A 88 -11.14 3.94 4.19
CA GLU A 88 -11.26 2.88 3.19
C GLU A 88 -9.89 2.36 2.75
N PHE A 89 -8.93 3.27 2.56
CA PHE A 89 -7.53 2.91 2.33
C PHE A 89 -6.98 2.05 3.48
N ASP A 90 -7.15 2.47 4.73
CA ASP A 90 -6.66 1.74 5.90
C ASP A 90 -7.24 0.33 5.99
N LYS A 91 -8.54 0.17 5.70
CA LYS A 91 -9.20 -1.14 5.66
C LYS A 91 -8.59 -2.07 4.60
N LYS A 92 -8.27 -1.54 3.41
CA LYS A 92 -7.65 -2.31 2.34
C LYS A 92 -6.18 -2.62 2.65
N LEU A 93 -5.48 -1.68 3.29
CA LEU A 93 -4.11 -1.85 3.77
C LEU A 93 -4.01 -2.97 4.82
N GLU A 94 -4.98 -3.03 5.74
CA GLU A 94 -5.09 -4.11 6.71
C GLU A 94 -5.32 -5.46 6.01
N ALA A 95 -6.20 -5.52 5.01
CA ALA A 95 -6.43 -6.73 4.21
C ALA A 95 -5.19 -7.16 3.41
N CYS A 96 -4.38 -6.20 2.94
CA CYS A 96 -3.10 -6.47 2.30
C CYS A 96 -2.07 -7.08 3.26
N ARG A 97 -2.00 -6.58 4.50
CA ARG A 97 -1.04 -7.01 5.52
C ARG A 97 -1.46 -8.27 6.26
N THR A 98 -2.75 -8.58 6.29
CA THR A 98 -3.26 -9.79 6.93
C THR A 98 -3.00 -10.97 6.00
N PRO A 99 -2.19 -11.97 6.39
CA PRO A 99 -2.05 -13.17 5.58
C PRO A 99 -3.44 -13.79 5.45
N SER A 100 -3.87 -14.06 4.21
CA SER A 100 -5.14 -14.70 3.90
C SER A 100 -5.25 -15.95 4.78
N GLN A 101 -6.05 -15.87 5.84
CA GLN A 101 -6.45 -17.07 6.56
C GLN A 101 -7.27 -17.83 5.53
N GLY A 102 -6.67 -18.90 4.99
CA GLY A 102 -7.31 -19.76 4.00
C GLY A 102 -8.73 -20.07 4.43
N PRO A 103 -9.65 -20.28 3.47
CA PRO A 103 -11.07 -20.39 3.74
C PRO A 103 -11.28 -21.27 4.96
N LYS A 104 -11.87 -20.71 6.02
CA LYS A 104 -12.32 -21.48 7.17
C LYS A 104 -13.29 -22.50 6.60
N THR A 105 -12.81 -23.71 6.36
CA THR A 105 -13.64 -24.84 5.96
C THR A 105 -14.76 -24.84 6.98
N PRO A 106 -16.03 -24.63 6.59
CA PRO A 106 -17.10 -24.71 7.56
C PRO A 106 -17.03 -26.13 8.11
N VAL A 107 -16.67 -26.26 9.39
CA VAL A 107 -16.78 -27.53 10.11
C VAL A 107 -18.27 -27.80 10.11
N ARG A 108 -18.71 -28.58 9.12
CA ARG A 108 -20.10 -29.01 9.01
C ARG A 108 -20.28 -29.96 10.18
N GLU A 109 -20.79 -29.47 11.30
CA GLU A 109 -21.18 -30.35 12.41
C GLU A 109 -22.20 -31.34 11.83
N THR A 110 -21.77 -32.58 11.66
CA THR A 110 -22.67 -33.67 11.30
C THR A 110 -23.53 -33.91 12.52
N THR A 111 -24.71 -33.29 12.58
CA THR A 111 -25.74 -33.66 13.53
C THR A 111 -26.03 -35.14 13.29
N LYS A 112 -25.68 -36.00 14.25
CA LYS A 112 -26.01 -37.43 14.19
C LYS A 112 -27.54 -37.54 14.22
N LEU A 113 -28.14 -37.78 13.07
CA LEU A 113 -29.58 -37.92 12.86
C LEU A 113 -30.09 -39.35 13.15
N TRP A 114 -29.39 -40.13 13.99
CA TRP A 114 -29.66 -41.56 14.17
C TRP A 114 -29.49 -42.08 15.60
N ASP A 115 -29.63 -41.24 16.63
CA ASP A 115 -29.87 -41.72 18.01
C ASP A 115 -31.35 -41.59 18.35
#